data_AF-A0A3M9XQD6-F1
#
_entry.id   AF-A0A3M9XQD6-F1
#
_cell.length_a   1.000
_cell.length_b   1.000
_cell.length_c   1.000
_cell.angle_alpha   90.00
_cell.angle_beta   90.00
_cell.angle_gamma   90.00
#
_symmetry.space_group_name_H-M   'P 1'
#
loop_
_entity.id
_entity.type
_entity.pdbx_description
1 polymer ?
#
loop_
_entity_poly.entity_id
_entity_poly.type
_entity_poly.pdbx_seq_one_letter_code
_entity_poly.pdbx_strand_id
1 'polypeptide(L)'
;MRSVTLTSGEISVLMKQDPTRKNRGGWQLLIVTLQEKLDAATGSIFLDRKDLERIPRYAFDYKNGGWESYLKAVFGRTLGPKLGRP
;
A
#
# COMPACT_ATOMS: atom_id res chain seq x y z
N MET A 1 -5.26 -14.07 2.69
CA MET A 1 -3.98 -13.43 3.05
C MET A 1 -3.01 -13.66 1.92
N ARG A 2 -2.12 -12.70 1.64
CA ARG A 2 -1.10 -12.79 0.60
C ARG A 2 0.19 -12.16 1.11
N SER A 3 1.30 -12.89 1.03
CA SER A 3 2.63 -12.32 1.31
C SER A 3 3.23 -11.80 0.01
N VAL A 4 3.83 -10.62 0.04
CA VAL A 4 4.59 -10.05 -1.07
C VAL A 4 5.89 -9.45 -0.55
N THR A 5 6.93 -9.45 -1.38
CA THR A 5 8.23 -8.85 -1.05
C THR A 5 8.42 -7.59 -1.87
N LEU A 6 8.58 -6.46 -1.18
CA LEU A 6 8.86 -5.16 -1.75
C LEU A 6 10.37 -4.97 -1.99
N THR A 7 10.71 -4.26 -3.06
CA THR A 7 12.08 -3.79 -3.32
C THR A 7 12.40 -2.58 -2.45
N SER A 8 13.68 -2.24 -2.28
CA SER A 8 14.09 -1.04 -1.56
C SER A 8 13.46 0.26 -2.12
N GLY A 9 13.21 0.31 -3.43
CA GLY A 9 12.52 1.45 -4.07
C GLY A 9 11.04 1.52 -3.68
N GLU A 10 10.33 0.39 -3.72
CA GLU A 10 8.91 0.30 -3.30
C GLU A 10 8.75 0.61 -1.81
N ILE A 11 9.67 0.12 -0.96
CA ILE A 11 9.74 0.47 0.47
C ILE A 11 9.95 1.97 0.64
N SER A 12 10.90 2.57 -0.09
CA SER A 12 11.16 4.01 -0.01
C SER A 12 9.91 4.82 -0.36
N VAL A 13 9.12 4.38 -1.33
CA VAL A 13 7.84 5.01 -1.66
C VAL A 13 6.82 4.83 -0.53
N LEU A 14 6.69 3.60 0.00
CA LEU A 14 5.79 3.32 1.11
C LEU A 14 6.11 4.19 2.34
N MET A 15 7.39 4.43 2.62
CA MET A 15 7.85 5.22 3.77
C MET A 15 7.79 6.75 3.56
N LYS A 16 7.47 7.25 2.36
CA LYS A 16 7.29 8.70 2.12
C LYS A 16 6.11 9.29 2.91
N GLN A 17 5.12 8.47 3.24
CA GLN A 17 3.97 8.92 4.00
C GLN A 17 4.37 9.09 5.46
N ASP A 18 4.16 10.30 5.98
CA ASP A 18 4.37 10.62 7.39
C ASP A 18 3.46 9.77 8.29
N PRO A 19 4.04 8.90 9.16
CA PRO A 19 3.28 8.00 10.02
C PRO A 19 2.50 8.74 11.12
N THR A 20 2.88 9.98 11.45
CA THR A 20 2.20 10.78 12.48
C THR A 20 0.81 11.27 12.03
N ARG A 21 0.50 11.17 10.72
CA ARG A 21 -0.79 11.59 10.14
C ARG A 21 -1.90 10.53 10.23
N LYS A 22 -1.71 9.46 11.02
CA LYS A 22 -2.69 8.36 11.21
C LYS A 22 -4.09 8.81 11.64
N ASN A 23 -4.23 9.98 12.26
CA ASN A 23 -5.48 10.47 12.85
C ASN A 23 -6.51 10.99 11.84
N ARG A 24 -6.22 10.98 10.53
CA ARG A 24 -7.14 11.49 9.49
C ARG A 24 -8.04 10.42 8.86
N GLY A 25 -7.89 9.16 9.25
CA GLY A 25 -8.69 8.04 8.74
C GLY A 25 -8.42 7.74 7.25
N GLY A 26 -9.28 6.92 6.64
CA GLY A 26 -9.24 6.66 5.19
C GLY A 26 -7.95 5.99 4.70
N TRP A 27 -7.38 6.52 3.62
CA TRP A 27 -6.17 6.00 2.98
C TRP A 27 -4.92 6.22 3.84
N GLN A 28 -4.85 7.29 4.64
CA GLN A 28 -3.71 7.54 5.55
C GLN A 28 -3.57 6.43 6.57
N LEU A 29 -4.69 6.02 7.16
CA LEU A 29 -4.71 4.88 8.08
C LEU A 29 -4.25 3.60 7.38
N LEU A 30 -4.69 3.34 6.14
CA LEU A 30 -4.23 2.19 5.38
C LEU A 30 -2.71 2.20 5.20
N ILE A 31 -2.12 3.31 4.77
CA ILE A 31 -0.67 3.37 4.51
C ILE A 31 0.12 3.16 5.80
N VAL A 32 -0.27 3.79 6.91
CA VAL A 32 0.41 3.58 8.19
C VAL A 32 0.32 2.12 8.64
N THR A 33 -0.85 1.49 8.51
CA THR A 33 -1.00 0.05 8.81
C THR A 33 -0.12 -0.82 7.89
N LEU A 34 0.06 -0.46 6.62
CA LEU A 34 0.96 -1.19 5.72
C LEU A 34 2.43 -0.99 6.10
N GLN A 35 2.82 0.20 6.53
CA GLN A 35 4.16 0.47 7.07
C GLN A 35 4.43 -0.36 8.34
N GLU A 36 3.46 -0.45 9.26
CA GLU A 36 3.57 -1.27 10.47
C GLU A 36 3.68 -2.77 10.19
N LYS A 37 3.09 -3.24 9.07
CA LYS A 37 3.14 -4.64 8.62
C LYS A 37 4.41 -4.98 7.81
N LEU A 38 5.19 -3.97 7.40
CA LEU A 38 6.40 -4.17 6.62
C LEU A 38 7.54 -4.63 7.53
N ASP A 39 8.11 -5.78 7.20
CA ASP A 39 9.45 -6.12 7.67
C ASP A 39 10.47 -5.35 6.82
N ALA A 40 11.05 -4.30 7.38
CA ALA A 40 12.01 -3.45 6.68
C ALA A 40 13.34 -4.14 6.37
N ALA A 41 13.69 -5.23 7.08
CA ALA A 41 14.92 -5.97 6.84
C ALA A 41 14.79 -6.88 5.61
N THR A 42 13.62 -7.50 5.43
CA THR A 42 13.37 -8.45 4.33
C THR A 42 12.56 -7.88 3.18
N GLY A 43 11.89 -6.74 3.39
CA GLY A 43 10.90 -6.18 2.47
C GLY A 43 9.58 -6.95 2.44
N SER A 44 9.40 -7.95 3.31
CA SER A 44 8.20 -8.78 3.33
C SER A 44 7.04 -8.03 3.98
N ILE A 45 5.87 -8.10 3.35
CA ILE A 45 4.63 -7.56 3.90
C ILE A 45 3.49 -8.57 3.73
N PHE A 46 2.76 -8.80 4.83
CA PHE A 46 1.60 -9.66 4.85
C PHE A 46 0.33 -8.84 4.66
N LEU A 47 -0.34 -9.05 3.52
CA LEU A 47 -1.59 -8.39 3.17
C LEU A 47 -2.78 -9.27 3.56
N ASP A 48 -3.61 -8.76 4.45
CA ASP A 48 -4.86 -9.40 4.83
C ASP A 48 -5.97 -9.12 3.80
N ARG A 49 -7.16 -9.70 4.00
CA ARG A 49 -8.28 -9.53 3.07
C ARG A 49 -8.75 -8.07 2.99
N LYS A 50 -8.69 -7.33 4.10
CA LYS A 50 -9.08 -5.91 4.13
C LYS A 50 -8.06 -5.06 3.39
N ASP A 51 -6.77 -5.36 3.50
CA ASP A 51 -5.73 -4.66 2.73
C ASP A 51 -5.94 -4.87 1.23
N LEU A 52 -6.13 -6.12 0.82
CA LEU A 52 -6.34 -6.49 -0.59
C LEU A 52 -7.62 -5.90 -1.19
N GLU A 53 -8.64 -5.64 -0.37
CA GLU A 53 -9.83 -4.89 -0.81
C GLU A 53 -9.54 -3.39 -0.90
N ARG A 54 -8.91 -2.83 0.14
CA ARG A 54 -8.73 -1.38 0.29
C ARG A 54 -7.70 -0.80 -0.66
N ILE A 55 -6.60 -1.50 -0.93
CA ILE A 55 -5.53 -1.05 -1.84
C ILE A 55 -6.11 -0.68 -3.22
N PRO A 56 -6.75 -1.58 -3.97
CA PRO A 56 -7.31 -1.24 -5.27
C PRO A 56 -8.52 -0.28 -5.15
N ARG A 57 -9.31 -0.36 -4.07
CA ARG A 57 -10.43 0.57 -3.84
C ARG A 57 -9.94 2.02 -3.74
N TYR A 58 -8.91 2.29 -2.93
CA TYR A 58 -8.34 3.64 -2.83
C TYR A 58 -7.61 4.08 -4.10
N ALA A 59 -7.00 3.15 -4.82
CA ALA A 59 -6.31 3.45 -6.07
C ALA A 59 -7.27 3.82 -7.22
N PHE A 60 -8.43 3.17 -7.33
CA PHE A 60 -9.29 3.28 -8.53
C PHE A 60 -10.66 3.91 -8.30
N ASP A 61 -11.23 3.80 -7.10
CA ASP A 61 -12.62 4.23 -6.87
C ASP A 61 -12.71 5.66 -6.33
N TYR A 62 -11.64 6.15 -5.70
CA TYR A 62 -11.57 7.51 -5.19
C TYR A 62 -10.92 8.43 -6.23
N LYS A 63 -11.75 9.19 -6.95
CA LYS A 63 -11.33 10.11 -8.04
C LYS A 63 -10.47 11.31 -7.61
N ASN A 64 -9.94 11.33 -6.38
CA ASN A 64 -9.35 12.50 -5.75
C ASN A 64 -7.87 12.28 -5.37
N GLY A 65 -6.99 12.65 -6.30
CA GLY A 65 -5.59 13.02 -6.06
C GLY A 65 -4.60 11.87 -5.94
N GLY A 66 -3.61 11.77 -6.84
CA GLY A 66 -2.27 11.13 -6.69
C GLY A 66 -2.11 9.69 -6.15
N TRP A 67 -3.10 9.08 -5.50
CA TRP A 67 -2.98 7.84 -4.73
C TRP A 67 -2.90 6.62 -5.61
N GLU A 68 -3.54 6.66 -6.78
CA GLU A 68 -3.41 5.63 -7.81
C GLU A 68 -1.93 5.42 -8.15
N SER A 69 -1.23 6.50 -8.48
CA SER A 69 0.20 6.45 -8.80
C SER A 69 1.04 5.99 -7.62
N TYR A 70 0.70 6.43 -6.40
CA TYR A 70 1.41 6.01 -5.19
C TYR A 70 1.29 4.49 -4.95
N LEU A 71 0.07 3.96 -4.93
CA LEU A 71 -0.18 2.54 -4.67
C LEU A 71 0.32 1.66 -5.81
N LYS A 72 0.26 2.13 -7.06
CA LYS A 72 0.92 1.48 -8.20
C LYS A 72 2.43 1.46 -8.07
N ALA A 73 3.04 2.53 -7.57
CA ALA A 73 4.49 2.58 -7.36
C ALA A 73 4.95 1.63 -6.23
N VAL A 74 4.11 1.36 -5.23
CA VAL A 74 4.43 0.40 -4.16
C VAL A 74 4.12 -1.04 -4.55
N PHE A 75 2.94 -1.31 -5.12
CA PHE A 75 2.41 -2.66 -5.29
C PHE A 75 2.17 -3.08 -6.74
N GLY A 76 2.42 -2.22 -7.73
CA GLY A 76 2.14 -2.51 -9.15
C GLY A 76 2.89 -3.73 -9.67
N ARG A 77 4.12 -3.97 -9.20
CA ARG A 77 4.90 -5.17 -9.54
C ARG A 77 4.40 -6.41 -8.81
N THR A 78 4.05 -6.29 -7.52
CA THR A 78 3.73 -7.44 -6.66
C THR A 78 2.28 -7.91 -6.77
N LEU A 79 1.35 -6.99 -7.02
CA LEU A 79 -0.09 -7.24 -7.16
C LEU A 79 -0.60 -7.04 -8.59
N GLY A 80 0.25 -6.58 -9.51
CA GLY A 80 -0.10 -6.31 -10.91
C GLY A 80 -0.72 -4.94 -11.13
N PRO A 81 -1.01 -4.57 -12.40
CA PRO A 81 -1.48 -3.23 -12.77
C PRO A 81 -2.83 -2.85 -12.18
N LYS A 82 -3.65 -3.85 -11.82
CA LYS A 82 -4.95 -3.70 -11.15
C LYS A 82 -4.87 -3.86 -9.62
N LEU A 83 -3.67 -3.95 -9.05
CA LEU A 83 -3.45 -4.06 -7.60
C LEU A 83 -4.26 -5.18 -6.93
N GLY A 84 -4.32 -6.35 -7.57
CA GLY A 84 -5.02 -7.52 -7.06
C GLY A 84 -6.52 -7.58 -7.35
N ARG A 85 -7.10 -6.61 -8.08
CA ARG A 85 -8.44 -6.79 -8.68
C ARG A 85 -8.41 -7.81 -9.82
N PRO A 86 -9.47 -8.63 -9.97
CA PRO A 86 -9.67 -9.46 -11.16
C PRO A 86 -9.75 -8.62 -12.46
#